data_AF-A0A935NXY7-F1
#
_entry.id   AF-A0A935NXY7-F1
#
_cell.length_a   1.000
_cell.length_b   1.000
_cell.length_c   1.000
_cell.angle_alpha   90.00
_cell.angle_beta   90.00
_cell.angle_gamma   90.00
#
_symmetry.space_group_name_H-M   'P 1'
#
loop_
_entity.id
_entity.type
_entity.pdbx_description
1 polymer ?
#
loop_
_entity_poly.entity_id
_entity_poly.type
_entity_poly.pdbx_seq_one_letter_code
_entity_poly.pdbx_strand_id
1 'polypeptide(L)'
;MAPRTLHIRCGTWDQVEAFYSRKLRRGRLLSMRVPFAPAVSTELTVGLELPTHMVVSIDGIVRKCEASETDARHWIEIELVGLSDELLAGLRDMVADGSPAVAEEVPASAAPVAPASLASPASLAPASPASSAPARATIPPPVGGARPTRTALAGAAGPSVAALVGAQEEQVAHVVSARPLAAGGAPLPPGASALGGSSTAPGSAASAASAASIASPRDAGGLPDDERELFATLSTELRRLRQAAVHEVLGVSRDARAEEIRDGWMAHIRRFHPDVMARHRSLAVSHLAEELTILGNRAYDRLRVALVAEGRGAAFGPALFTPHGWLVGFDDLSTSDVPAARALASSTRPPVGVMAAGGNHAGHTTSPPMGGASSPGVAAYAGGSGSTGGTGLTASPLGGGPALSSQGSGGQGDAGFESSSSVATTRSVEAFEAQARDLLSAGDAGGAREILASALVAYPRSRPLRSLYYVASALTALAAGQVVLATSQLETALAHHESCVEASLVLDQIHRNGGTDYDALRKVFQ
;
A
#
# COMPACT_ATOMS: atom_id res chain seq x y z
N MET A 1 -28.86 -10.97 -13.47
CA MET A 1 -27.50 -10.39 -13.45
C MET A 1 -27.07 -10.32 -12.00
N ALA A 2 -25.83 -10.67 -11.67
CA ALA A 2 -25.34 -10.51 -10.30
C ALA A 2 -25.28 -9.00 -9.96
N PRO A 3 -25.72 -8.59 -8.75
CA PRO A 3 -25.62 -7.20 -8.31
C PRO A 3 -24.15 -6.77 -8.34
N ARG A 4 -23.89 -5.57 -8.88
CA ARG A 4 -22.53 -5.03 -8.97
C ARG A 4 -22.25 -4.17 -7.75
N THR A 5 -21.11 -4.41 -7.11
CA THR A 5 -20.65 -3.60 -5.99
C THR A 5 -19.63 -2.57 -6.46
N LEU A 6 -19.72 -1.33 -5.98
CA LEU A 6 -18.71 -0.28 -6.15
C LEU A 6 -18.12 0.03 -4.78
N HIS A 7 -16.82 -0.13 -4.61
CA HIS A 7 -16.15 0.19 -3.35
C HIS A 7 -15.52 1.58 -3.40
N ILE A 8 -15.83 2.43 -2.42
CA ILE A 8 -15.22 3.75 -2.24
C ILE A 8 -14.40 3.69 -0.97
N ARG A 9 -13.11 3.93 -1.06
CA ARG A 9 -12.21 3.90 0.10
C ARG A 9 -11.99 5.30 0.66
N CYS A 10 -12.36 5.49 1.92
CA CYS A 10 -12.05 6.68 2.70
C CYS A 10 -10.90 6.36 3.66
N GLY A 11 -9.70 6.85 3.34
CA GLY A 11 -8.50 6.67 4.17
C GLY A 11 -8.45 7.52 5.42
N THR A 12 -9.25 8.60 5.50
CA THR A 12 -9.33 9.51 6.65
C THR A 12 -10.79 9.86 6.98
N TRP A 13 -11.04 10.30 8.22
CA TRP A 13 -12.39 10.75 8.63
C TRP A 13 -12.84 12.00 7.86
N ASP A 14 -11.90 12.89 7.50
CA ASP A 14 -12.18 14.04 6.61
C ASP A 14 -12.72 13.60 5.24
N GLN A 15 -12.29 12.46 4.71
CA GLN A 15 -12.81 11.92 3.45
C GLN A 15 -14.22 11.36 3.64
N VAL A 16 -14.53 10.75 4.79
CA VAL A 16 -15.90 10.32 5.12
C VAL A 16 -16.82 11.54 5.25
N GLU A 17 -16.36 12.60 5.91
CA GLU A 17 -17.12 13.86 5.98
C GLU A 17 -17.31 14.48 4.60
N ALA A 18 -16.25 14.55 3.80
CA ALA A 18 -16.30 15.08 2.45
C ALA A 18 -17.23 14.27 1.55
N PHE A 19 -17.34 12.95 1.76
CA PHE A 19 -18.27 12.10 1.03
C PHE A 19 -19.71 12.61 1.18
N TYR A 20 -20.21 12.74 2.42
CA TYR A 20 -21.61 13.13 2.63
C TYR A 20 -21.87 14.63 2.53
N SER A 21 -20.87 15.49 2.77
CA SER A 21 -21.03 16.95 2.76
C SER A 21 -20.77 17.59 1.40
N ARG A 22 -19.85 17.02 0.60
CA ARG A 22 -19.37 17.62 -0.65
C ARG A 22 -19.68 16.76 -1.88
N LYS A 23 -19.47 15.45 -1.80
CA LYS A 23 -19.59 14.56 -2.97
C LYS A 23 -21.02 14.13 -3.28
N LEU A 24 -21.92 14.19 -2.30
CA LEU A 24 -23.34 13.96 -2.50
C LEU A 24 -24.06 15.25 -2.92
N ARG A 25 -24.68 15.22 -4.09
CA ARG A 25 -25.56 16.30 -4.56
C ARG A 25 -26.94 16.22 -3.90
N ARG A 26 -27.76 17.26 -4.10
CA ARG A 26 -29.17 17.27 -3.66
C ARG A 26 -29.89 16.03 -4.19
N GLY A 27 -30.63 15.36 -3.30
CA GLY A 27 -31.33 14.12 -3.63
C GLY A 27 -30.46 12.86 -3.55
N ARG A 28 -29.37 12.87 -2.77
CA ARG A 28 -28.49 11.69 -2.54
C ARG A 28 -27.89 11.14 -3.84
N LEU A 29 -27.62 12.03 -4.79
CA LEU A 29 -27.00 11.69 -6.07
C LEU A 29 -25.49 11.72 -5.93
N LEU A 30 -24.84 10.61 -6.29
CA LEU A 30 -23.41 10.42 -6.33
C LEU A 30 -22.94 10.33 -7.77
N SER A 31 -21.87 11.04 -8.08
CA SER A 31 -21.33 11.21 -9.43
C SER A 31 -19.89 10.72 -9.49
N MET A 32 -19.57 9.75 -10.36
CA MET A 32 -18.23 9.16 -10.42
C MET A 32 -17.86 8.62 -11.80
N ARG A 33 -16.56 8.37 -12.02
CA ARG A 33 -16.04 7.70 -13.22
C ARG A 33 -15.82 6.21 -12.95
N VAL A 34 -16.34 5.36 -13.83
CA VAL A 34 -16.19 3.91 -13.77
C VAL A 34 -15.73 3.33 -15.11
N PRO A 35 -14.96 2.25 -15.17
CA PRO A 35 -14.45 1.69 -16.43
C PRO A 35 -15.45 0.79 -17.19
N PHE A 36 -16.74 0.85 -16.85
CA PHE A 36 -17.80 0.07 -17.50
C PHE A 36 -19.03 0.93 -17.74
N ALA A 37 -19.87 0.53 -18.69
CA ALA A 37 -21.12 1.23 -19.01
C ALA A 37 -22.33 0.49 -18.40
N PRO A 38 -22.76 0.79 -17.15
CA PRO A 38 -24.00 0.21 -16.65
C PRO A 38 -25.20 0.78 -17.40
N ALA A 39 -26.23 -0.03 -17.59
CA ALA A 39 -27.51 0.48 -18.09
C ALA A 39 -28.13 1.41 -17.04
N VAL A 40 -28.82 2.45 -17.49
CA VAL A 40 -29.69 3.26 -16.63
C VAL A 40 -30.71 2.33 -15.97
N SER A 41 -31.09 2.66 -14.73
CA SER A 41 -31.91 1.87 -13.81
C SER A 41 -31.31 0.54 -13.33
N THR A 42 -30.02 0.29 -13.56
CA THR A 42 -29.34 -0.86 -12.94
C THR A 42 -29.16 -0.62 -11.44
N GLU A 43 -29.55 -1.59 -10.63
CA GLU A 43 -29.27 -1.62 -9.20
C GLU A 43 -27.78 -1.92 -8.95
N LEU A 44 -27.19 -1.18 -8.03
CA LEU A 44 -25.82 -1.37 -7.60
C LEU A 44 -25.69 -1.14 -6.10
N THR A 45 -24.70 -1.75 -5.48
CA THR A 45 -24.39 -1.53 -4.06
C THR A 45 -23.09 -0.75 -3.95
N VAL A 46 -23.09 0.39 -3.26
CA VAL A 46 -21.89 1.17 -2.96
C VAL A 46 -21.37 0.74 -1.59
N GLY A 47 -20.21 0.11 -1.53
CA GLY A 47 -19.48 -0.19 -0.31
C GLY A 47 -18.55 0.95 0.08
N LEU A 48 -18.93 1.76 1.06
CA LEU A 48 -18.09 2.81 1.63
C LEU A 48 -17.17 2.21 2.70
N GLU A 49 -15.88 2.04 2.40
CA GLU A 49 -14.86 1.57 3.34
C GLU A 49 -14.35 2.75 4.17
N LEU A 50 -14.52 2.66 5.49
CA LEU A 50 -14.13 3.67 6.47
C LEU A 50 -12.66 3.51 6.89
N PRO A 51 -12.03 4.52 7.55
CA PRO A 51 -10.66 4.43 8.05
C PRO A 51 -10.43 3.27 9.04
N THR A 52 -11.49 2.80 9.69
CA THR A 52 -11.49 1.65 10.60
C THR A 52 -11.56 0.29 9.88
N HIS A 53 -11.50 0.28 8.55
CA HIS A 53 -11.71 -0.90 7.68
C HIS A 53 -13.12 -1.50 7.74
N MET A 54 -14.07 -0.84 8.39
CA MET A 54 -15.48 -1.20 8.32
C MET A 54 -16.06 -0.78 6.96
N VAL A 55 -16.87 -1.65 6.35
CA VAL A 55 -17.54 -1.36 5.07
C VAL A 55 -19.03 -1.14 5.29
N VAL A 56 -19.52 0.04 4.92
CA VAL A 56 -20.95 0.39 4.94
C VAL A 56 -21.51 0.17 3.55
N SER A 57 -22.48 -0.74 3.41
CA SER A 57 -23.14 -1.02 2.13
C SER A 57 -24.35 -0.12 1.93
N ILE A 58 -24.41 0.56 0.79
CA ILE A 58 -25.45 1.54 0.45
C ILE A 58 -26.02 1.18 -0.93
N ASP A 59 -27.28 0.78 -0.98
CA ASP A 59 -27.92 0.48 -2.26
C ASP A 59 -28.18 1.74 -3.07
N GLY A 60 -28.03 1.64 -4.39
CA GLY A 60 -28.27 2.73 -5.31
C GLY A 60 -28.72 2.28 -6.69
N ILE A 61 -29.23 3.24 -7.45
CA ILE A 61 -29.77 3.03 -8.81
C ILE A 61 -29.06 3.97 -9.76
N VAL A 62 -28.52 3.43 -10.87
CA VAL A 62 -27.93 4.26 -11.92
C VAL A 62 -29.01 5.13 -12.56
N ARG A 63 -28.91 6.45 -12.41
CA ARG A 63 -29.79 7.42 -13.07
C ARG A 63 -29.26 7.86 -14.42
N LYS A 64 -27.94 7.92 -14.57
CA LYS A 64 -27.28 8.40 -15.79
C LYS A 64 -25.99 7.63 -16.03
N CYS A 65 -25.70 7.36 -17.30
CA CYS A 65 -24.41 6.83 -17.75
C CYS A 65 -24.03 7.53 -19.07
N GLU A 66 -22.88 8.21 -19.08
CA GLU A 66 -22.34 8.92 -20.24
C GLU A 66 -20.92 8.39 -20.53
N ALA A 67 -20.61 8.14 -21.80
CA ALA A 67 -19.23 7.83 -22.17
C ALA A 67 -18.35 9.08 -21.97
N SER A 68 -17.19 8.93 -21.32
CA SER A 68 -16.25 10.03 -21.21
C SER A 68 -15.52 10.20 -22.54
N GLU A 69 -15.46 11.42 -23.07
CA GLU A 69 -14.82 11.70 -24.36
C GLU A 69 -13.29 11.51 -24.32
N THR A 70 -12.67 11.71 -23.15
CA THR A 70 -11.21 11.74 -22.99
C THR A 70 -10.61 10.44 -22.47
N ASP A 71 -11.42 9.52 -21.94
CA ASP A 71 -10.95 8.37 -21.19
C ASP A 71 -11.84 7.15 -21.49
N ALA A 72 -11.30 5.94 -21.41
CA ALA A 72 -12.07 4.69 -21.57
C ALA A 72 -13.09 4.45 -20.43
N ARG A 73 -13.23 5.43 -19.53
CA ARG A 73 -14.16 5.42 -18.40
C ARG A 73 -15.50 6.06 -18.79
N HIS A 74 -16.56 5.63 -18.14
CA HIS A 74 -17.90 6.15 -18.22
C HIS A 74 -18.18 6.98 -16.98
N TRP A 75 -18.87 8.10 -17.17
CA TRP A 75 -19.39 8.93 -16.10
C TRP A 75 -20.77 8.40 -15.71
N ILE A 76 -20.95 8.06 -14.44
CA ILE A 76 -22.23 7.56 -13.93
C ILE A 76 -22.77 8.46 -12.82
N GLU A 77 -24.08 8.63 -12.80
CA GLU A 77 -24.80 9.24 -11.69
C GLU A 77 -25.68 8.18 -11.03
N ILE A 78 -25.54 8.04 -9.71
CA ILE A 78 -26.16 7.00 -8.89
C ILE A 78 -27.02 7.70 -7.84
N GLU A 79 -28.29 7.34 -7.75
CA GLU A 79 -29.11 7.73 -6.60
C GLU A 79 -28.94 6.70 -5.48
N LEU A 80 -28.43 7.15 -4.33
CA LEU A 80 -28.21 6.29 -3.16
C LEU A 80 -29.49 6.14 -2.35
N VAL A 81 -30.31 5.15 -2.73
CA VAL A 81 -31.60 4.85 -2.09
C VAL A 81 -31.41 4.36 -0.65
N GLY A 82 -30.35 3.60 -0.38
CA GLY A 82 -30.03 3.06 0.94
C GLY A 82 -29.45 4.06 1.94
N LEU A 83 -29.12 5.28 1.51
CA LEU A 83 -28.51 6.29 2.39
C LEU A 83 -29.58 7.03 3.19
N SER A 84 -30.14 6.38 4.22
CA SER A 84 -31.15 6.98 5.11
C SER A 84 -30.56 8.13 5.95
N ASP A 85 -31.44 8.98 6.50
CA ASP A 85 -31.00 10.05 7.41
C ASP A 85 -30.42 9.48 8.71
N GLU A 86 -30.87 8.30 9.13
CA GLU A 86 -30.30 7.53 10.25
C GLU A 86 -28.87 7.08 9.95
N LEU A 87 -28.62 6.56 8.74
CA LEU A 87 -27.27 6.16 8.34
C LEU A 87 -26.34 7.38 8.24
N LEU A 88 -26.84 8.50 7.74
CA LEU A 88 -26.11 9.76 7.72
C LEU A 88 -25.80 10.30 9.12
N ALA A 89 -26.75 10.18 10.06
CA ALA A 89 -26.50 10.52 11.46
C ALA A 89 -25.42 9.63 12.05
N GLY A 90 -25.51 8.30 11.86
CA GLY A 90 -24.49 7.37 12.32
C GLY A 90 -23.10 7.61 11.72
N LEU A 91 -23.03 8.00 10.43
CA LEU A 91 -21.75 8.40 9.81
C LEU A 91 -21.17 9.67 10.44
N ARG A 92 -22.01 10.65 10.78
CA ARG A 92 -21.56 11.88 11.45
C ARG A 92 -21.06 11.60 12.87
N ASP A 93 -21.76 10.75 13.62
CA ASP A 93 -21.35 10.36 14.97
C ASP A 93 -20.00 9.63 14.92
N MET A 94 -19.81 8.70 13.99
CA MET A 94 -18.52 8.04 13.78
C MET A 94 -17.39 9.00 13.38
N VAL A 95 -17.69 10.00 12.55
CA VAL A 95 -16.71 11.05 12.21
C VAL A 95 -16.36 11.89 13.44
N ALA A 96 -17.34 12.24 14.28
CA ALA A 96 -17.12 13.00 15.50
C ALA A 96 -16.28 12.22 16.53
N ASP A 97 -16.54 10.91 16.69
CA ASP A 97 -15.80 10.03 17.60
C ASP A 97 -14.39 9.69 17.08
N GLY A 98 -14.28 9.48 15.77
CA GLY A 98 -13.07 8.98 15.13
C GLY A 98 -12.11 10.08 14.69
N SER A 99 -12.59 11.30 14.46
CA SER A 99 -11.73 12.46 14.28
C SER A 99 -11.00 12.65 15.61
N PRO A 100 -9.67 12.45 15.67
CA PRO A 100 -8.94 12.70 16.90
C PRO A 100 -9.27 14.14 17.27
N ALA A 101 -10.02 14.33 18.36
CA ALA A 101 -10.43 15.65 18.81
C ALA A 101 -9.17 16.49 18.75
N VAL A 102 -9.11 17.41 17.77
CA VAL A 102 -7.93 18.22 17.48
C VAL A 102 -7.59 18.81 18.81
N ALA A 103 -6.53 18.28 19.43
CA ALA A 103 -6.26 18.48 20.84
C ALA A 103 -6.29 19.98 21.04
N GLU A 104 -7.30 20.41 21.79
CA GLU A 104 -7.60 21.79 22.08
C GLU A 104 -6.27 22.48 22.36
N GLU A 105 -5.88 23.35 21.43
CA GLU A 105 -4.59 24.03 21.41
C GLU A 105 -4.42 24.68 22.79
N VAL A 106 -3.57 24.07 23.62
CA VAL A 106 -3.26 24.58 24.95
C VAL A 106 -2.83 26.03 24.76
N PRO A 107 -3.52 27.01 25.38
CA PRO A 107 -3.23 28.41 25.12
C PRO A 107 -1.76 28.69 25.46
N ALA A 108 -1.06 29.27 24.49
CA ALA A 108 0.36 29.59 24.52
C ALA A 108 0.80 30.17 25.88
N SER A 109 1.40 29.31 26.71
CA SER A 109 2.00 29.70 27.98
C SER A 109 3.40 30.24 27.72
N ALA A 110 3.51 31.57 27.89
CA ALA A 110 4.68 32.39 28.19
C ALA A 110 6.04 32.00 27.60
N ALA A 111 6.56 32.89 26.74
CA ALA A 111 7.91 32.91 26.20
C ALA A 111 9.01 32.71 27.26
N PRO A 112 10.00 31.83 27.02
CA PRO A 112 11.21 31.79 27.83
C PRO A 112 12.22 32.86 27.38
N VAL A 113 12.75 33.55 28.38
CA VAL A 113 13.80 34.56 28.34
C VAL A 113 15.10 33.99 27.75
N ALA A 114 15.71 34.75 26.84
CA ALA A 114 17.00 34.42 26.20
C ALA A 114 18.17 34.42 27.20
N PRO A 115 19.03 33.38 27.21
CA PRO A 115 20.32 33.46 27.87
C PRO A 115 21.43 34.00 26.95
N ALA A 116 22.35 34.71 27.61
CA ALA A 116 23.41 35.52 27.05
C ALA A 116 24.50 34.73 26.30
N SER A 117 25.02 35.40 25.28
CA SER A 117 26.21 35.06 24.49
C SER A 117 27.46 34.96 25.36
N LEU A 118 28.17 33.83 25.30
CA LEU A 118 29.54 33.68 25.78
C LEU A 118 30.43 33.01 24.71
N ALA A 119 31.34 33.84 24.20
CA ALA A 119 32.71 33.58 23.76
C ALA A 119 33.10 32.19 23.22
N SER A 120 33.45 32.15 21.92
CA SER A 120 34.30 31.12 21.31
C SER A 120 35.75 31.20 21.79
N PRO A 121 36.43 30.04 21.95
CA PRO A 121 37.88 29.98 21.80
C PRO A 121 38.33 29.14 20.59
N ALA A 122 39.23 29.76 19.83
CA ALA A 122 40.43 29.23 19.19
C ALA A 122 40.39 27.86 18.46
N SER A 123 40.47 28.00 17.14
CA SER A 123 40.90 27.03 16.14
C SER A 123 42.32 26.49 16.42
N LEU A 124 42.47 25.16 16.40
CA LEU A 124 43.76 24.47 16.26
C LEU A 124 43.61 23.42 15.15
N ALA A 125 44.33 23.65 14.05
CA ALA A 125 44.47 22.74 12.93
C ALA A 125 45.38 21.55 13.27
N PRO A 126 45.14 20.37 12.67
CA PRO A 126 46.21 19.40 12.47
C PRO A 126 46.57 19.20 10.99
N ALA A 127 47.87 18.98 10.80
CA ALA A 127 48.59 18.85 9.55
C ALA A 127 48.21 17.61 8.71
N SER A 128 48.22 17.79 7.39
CA SER A 128 48.16 16.71 6.40
C SER A 128 49.51 15.96 6.30
N PRO A 129 49.50 14.62 6.18
CA PRO A 129 50.60 13.89 5.58
C PRO A 129 50.30 13.45 4.13
N ALA A 130 51.38 13.51 3.34
CA ALA A 130 51.56 13.18 1.94
C ALA A 130 51.13 11.73 1.59
N SER A 131 50.42 11.53 0.48
CA SER A 131 50.93 11.10 -0.83
C SER A 131 51.67 9.76 -0.85
N SER A 132 51.01 8.72 -1.39
CA SER A 132 51.62 7.56 -2.04
C SER A 132 50.55 6.78 -2.82
N ALA A 133 50.49 6.97 -4.14
CA ALA A 133 49.68 6.18 -5.07
C ALA A 133 50.55 5.12 -5.75
N PRO A 134 50.14 3.83 -5.80
CA PRO A 134 50.88 2.82 -6.56
C PRO A 134 50.45 2.76 -8.03
N ALA A 135 51.44 2.39 -8.85
CA ALA A 135 51.48 2.40 -10.29
C ALA A 135 50.40 1.53 -10.97
N ARG A 136 49.84 2.08 -12.05
CA ARG A 136 48.87 1.47 -12.96
C ARG A 136 49.62 0.53 -13.93
N ALA A 137 49.39 -0.77 -13.79
CA ALA A 137 49.90 -1.79 -14.71
C ALA A 137 49.11 -1.75 -16.04
N THR A 138 49.85 -1.61 -17.14
CA THR A 138 49.37 -1.63 -18.52
C THR A 138 49.01 -3.07 -18.93
N ILE A 139 47.76 -3.31 -19.27
CA ILE A 139 47.26 -4.57 -19.85
C ILE A 139 47.33 -4.48 -21.38
N PRO A 140 47.96 -5.42 -22.10
CA PRO A 140 47.96 -5.46 -23.57
C PRO A 140 46.63 -5.98 -24.15
N PRO A 141 46.25 -5.56 -25.37
CA PRO A 141 44.99 -5.94 -25.99
C PRO A 141 44.99 -7.40 -26.50
N PRO A 142 43.84 -8.11 -26.47
CA PRO A 142 43.74 -9.45 -27.04
C PRO A 142 43.65 -9.42 -28.57
N VAL A 143 44.43 -10.33 -29.15
CA VAL A 143 44.52 -10.68 -30.57
C VAL A 143 43.21 -11.32 -31.04
N GLY A 144 42.81 -10.98 -32.26
CA GLY A 144 41.56 -11.38 -32.90
C GLY A 144 41.36 -12.89 -33.06
N GLY A 145 40.13 -13.32 -32.80
CA GLY A 145 39.62 -14.66 -33.06
C GLY A 145 38.38 -14.60 -33.95
N ALA A 146 38.38 -15.47 -34.96
CA ALA A 146 37.49 -15.47 -36.11
C ALA A 146 35.98 -15.66 -35.80
N ARG A 147 35.16 -15.00 -36.62
CA ARG A 147 33.72 -15.27 -36.80
C ARG A 147 33.53 -16.64 -37.47
N PRO A 148 32.71 -17.56 -36.92
CA PRO A 148 32.11 -18.61 -37.70
C PRO A 148 30.78 -18.14 -38.31
N THR A 149 30.64 -18.47 -39.59
CA THR A 149 29.49 -18.31 -40.46
C THR A 149 28.24 -18.99 -39.94
N ARG A 150 27.11 -18.27 -40.00
CA ARG A 150 25.77 -18.73 -39.64
C ARG A 150 25.20 -19.56 -40.80
N THR A 151 25.23 -20.88 -40.67
CA THR A 151 24.53 -21.79 -41.58
C THR A 151 23.05 -21.84 -41.19
N ALA A 152 22.19 -21.43 -42.11
CA ALA A 152 20.75 -21.60 -42.02
C ALA A 152 20.40 -23.08 -42.23
N LEU A 153 19.65 -23.68 -41.30
CA LEU A 153 18.92 -24.92 -41.56
C LEU A 153 17.46 -24.72 -41.19
N ALA A 154 16.62 -25.01 -42.18
CA ALA A 154 15.18 -24.97 -42.14
C ALA A 154 14.59 -26.18 -41.41
N GLY A 155 13.43 -25.96 -40.79
CA GLY A 155 12.31 -26.90 -40.81
C GLY A 155 12.37 -28.12 -39.90
N ALA A 156 11.57 -28.10 -38.83
CA ALA A 156 10.74 -29.24 -38.44
C ALA A 156 9.62 -28.76 -37.51
N ALA A 157 8.38 -28.91 -37.97
CA ALA A 157 7.17 -28.75 -37.19
C ALA A 157 7.04 -29.91 -36.20
N GLY A 158 6.76 -29.61 -34.94
CA GLY A 158 6.41 -30.58 -33.89
C GLY A 158 4.98 -30.31 -33.38
N PRO A 159 4.19 -31.34 -33.06
CA PRO A 159 2.75 -31.23 -32.84
C PRO A 159 2.35 -30.66 -31.47
N SER A 160 1.20 -29.99 -31.50
CA SER A 160 0.44 -29.41 -30.40
C SER A 160 0.15 -30.41 -29.26
N VAL A 161 0.61 -30.09 -28.05
CA VAL A 161 0.21 -30.77 -26.80
C VAL A 161 -1.04 -30.08 -26.27
N ALA A 162 -2.17 -30.34 -26.94
CA ALA A 162 -3.50 -29.89 -26.55
C ALA A 162 -4.49 -31.05 -26.62
N ALA A 163 -4.25 -32.09 -25.82
CA ALA A 163 -5.22 -33.15 -25.50
C ALA A 163 -4.62 -34.17 -24.51
N LEU A 164 -4.58 -33.87 -23.20
CA LEU A 164 -4.57 -34.91 -22.14
C LEU A 164 -4.77 -34.34 -20.71
N VAL A 165 -5.75 -33.47 -20.48
CA VAL A 165 -6.21 -33.14 -19.11
C VAL A 165 -7.73 -33.14 -19.11
N GLY A 166 -8.30 -34.32 -18.91
CA GLY A 166 -9.74 -34.52 -18.92
C GLY A 166 -10.07 -35.97 -18.55
N ALA A 167 -9.72 -36.37 -17.33
CA ALA A 167 -10.30 -37.51 -16.60
C ALA A 167 -9.54 -37.76 -15.29
N GLN A 168 -9.82 -37.01 -14.22
CA GLN A 168 -9.64 -37.48 -12.84
C GLN A 168 -10.27 -36.50 -11.83
N GLU A 169 -11.59 -36.38 -11.87
CA GLU A 169 -12.36 -35.67 -10.85
C GLU A 169 -13.61 -36.48 -10.52
N GLU A 170 -13.42 -37.63 -9.86
CA GLU A 170 -14.47 -38.33 -9.12
C GLU A 170 -13.80 -39.32 -8.15
N GLN A 171 -14.30 -39.36 -6.91
CA GLN A 171 -13.84 -40.16 -5.75
C GLN A 171 -12.78 -39.51 -4.85
N VAL A 172 -13.23 -38.67 -3.90
CA VAL A 172 -13.10 -38.95 -2.44
C VAL A 172 -14.19 -38.14 -1.72
N ALA A 173 -15.34 -38.76 -1.48
CA ALA A 173 -16.31 -38.33 -0.47
C ALA A 173 -16.70 -39.56 0.35
N HIS A 174 -16.89 -39.35 1.66
CA HIS A 174 -17.20 -40.31 2.73
C HIS A 174 -16.01 -41.07 3.36
N VAL A 175 -15.70 -40.70 4.62
CA VAL A 175 -15.83 -41.52 5.84
C VAL A 175 -15.08 -40.79 6.98
N VAL A 176 -15.81 -40.11 7.87
CA VAL A 176 -15.46 -40.00 9.30
C VAL A 176 -16.78 -39.91 10.08
N SER A 177 -17.19 -41.04 10.65
CA SER A 177 -18.29 -41.14 11.60
C SER A 177 -17.88 -40.65 12.98
N ALA A 178 -18.79 -39.91 13.61
CA ALA A 178 -18.75 -39.45 14.99
C ALA A 178 -18.69 -40.62 15.99
N ARG A 179 -17.95 -40.40 17.09
CA ARG A 179 -17.93 -41.30 18.25
C ARG A 179 -18.33 -40.50 19.51
N PRO A 180 -19.36 -40.91 20.26
CA PRO A 180 -19.84 -40.16 21.42
C PRO A 180 -19.06 -40.51 22.69
N LEU A 181 -18.83 -39.52 23.55
CA LEU A 181 -18.37 -39.68 24.93
C LEU A 181 -19.56 -40.03 25.83
N ALA A 182 -19.47 -41.17 26.51
CA ALA A 182 -20.37 -41.56 27.59
C ALA A 182 -19.71 -41.34 28.95
N ALA A 183 -20.53 -40.88 29.89
CA ALA A 183 -20.23 -40.72 31.30
C ALA A 183 -20.08 -42.07 32.03
N GLY A 184 -19.26 -42.10 33.08
CA GLY A 184 -19.18 -43.21 34.03
C GLY A 184 -18.11 -42.95 35.09
N GLY A 185 -18.53 -42.77 36.34
CA GLY A 185 -17.66 -42.41 37.47
C GLY A 185 -17.16 -43.55 38.35
N ALA A 186 -16.10 -43.24 39.10
CA ALA A 186 -15.65 -43.75 40.41
C ALA A 186 -15.26 -45.27 40.53
N PRO A 187 -14.52 -45.71 41.58
CA PRO A 187 -14.00 -45.00 42.76
C PRO A 187 -12.50 -45.23 43.10
N LEU A 188 -12.01 -44.43 44.05
CA LEU A 188 -10.69 -44.50 44.74
C LEU A 188 -10.50 -45.78 45.58
N PRO A 189 -9.24 -46.12 45.90
CA PRO A 189 -8.91 -46.59 47.25
C PRO A 189 -7.71 -45.87 47.91
N PRO A 190 -7.50 -46.06 49.24
CA PRO A 190 -6.85 -45.08 50.10
C PRO A 190 -5.40 -45.41 50.50
N GLY A 191 -4.62 -44.35 50.75
CA GLY A 191 -3.68 -44.12 51.86
C GLY A 191 -2.55 -45.12 52.17
N ALA A 192 -1.30 -44.64 52.15
CA ALA A 192 -0.34 -44.78 53.27
C ALA A 192 0.96 -43.98 53.04
N SER A 193 1.21 -43.06 53.96
CA SER A 193 2.48 -42.75 54.66
C SER A 193 3.82 -42.58 53.92
N ALA A 194 4.27 -41.32 53.90
CA ALA A 194 5.43 -40.78 54.63
C ALA A 194 6.88 -41.29 54.39
N LEU A 195 7.77 -40.29 54.38
CA LEU A 195 9.22 -40.27 54.66
C LEU A 195 10.21 -40.47 53.49
N GLY A 196 10.87 -39.36 53.15
CA GLY A 196 12.34 -39.27 53.34
C GLY A 196 13.24 -39.52 52.13
N GLY A 197 14.06 -38.51 51.82
CA GLY A 197 15.48 -38.74 51.55
C GLY A 197 15.99 -38.54 50.11
N SER A 198 17.00 -37.65 50.01
CA SER A 198 18.14 -37.65 49.07
C SER A 198 17.83 -37.61 47.56
N SER A 199 18.05 -36.49 46.87
CA SER A 199 19.37 -35.95 46.50
C SER A 199 20.30 -37.01 45.90
N THR A 200 20.27 -37.15 44.57
CA THR A 200 21.42 -37.20 43.63
C THR A 200 20.90 -37.54 42.23
N ALA A 201 20.88 -36.58 41.32
CA ALA A 201 20.70 -36.81 39.89
C ALA A 201 22.01 -36.45 39.18
N PRO A 202 22.65 -37.39 38.45
CA PRO A 202 23.81 -37.06 37.63
C PRO A 202 23.38 -36.63 36.21
N GLY A 203 23.93 -35.51 35.77
CA GLY A 203 24.40 -35.26 34.40
C GLY A 203 23.47 -35.58 33.23
N SER A 204 22.57 -34.65 32.89
CA SER A 204 22.06 -34.49 31.52
C SER A 204 22.88 -33.40 30.81
N ALA A 205 24.05 -33.80 30.31
CA ALA A 205 24.93 -32.96 29.50
C ALA A 205 25.32 -33.73 28.22
N ALA A 206 24.32 -34.11 27.43
CA ALA A 206 24.51 -34.69 26.10
C ALA A 206 23.23 -34.59 25.25
N SER A 207 22.65 -33.40 25.10
CA SER A 207 21.55 -33.19 24.13
C SER A 207 21.40 -31.71 23.73
N ALA A 208 22.52 -31.03 23.46
CA ALA A 208 22.50 -29.64 22.97
C ALA A 208 23.51 -29.34 21.86
N ALA A 209 24.31 -30.33 21.43
CA ALA A 209 25.35 -30.13 20.42
C ALA A 209 24.96 -30.56 18.99
N SER A 210 23.71 -31.01 18.76
CA SER A 210 23.33 -31.65 17.48
C SER A 210 22.45 -30.81 16.54
N ALA A 211 22.24 -29.52 16.82
CA ALA A 211 21.27 -28.69 16.08
C ALA A 211 21.84 -27.51 15.28
N ALA A 212 23.16 -27.29 15.23
CA ALA A 212 23.72 -26.07 14.62
C ALA A 212 24.90 -26.30 13.66
N SER A 213 24.90 -27.41 12.94
CA SER A 213 25.65 -27.52 11.68
C SER A 213 24.65 -27.63 10.55
N ILE A 214 24.17 -26.47 10.08
CA ILE A 214 23.49 -26.39 8.78
C ILE A 214 24.55 -26.85 7.78
N ALA A 215 24.45 -28.12 7.37
CA ALA A 215 25.38 -28.77 6.48
C ALA A 215 25.64 -27.84 5.30
N SER A 216 26.90 -27.43 5.14
CA SER A 216 27.29 -26.69 3.95
C SER A 216 26.84 -27.52 2.74
N PRO A 217 26.39 -26.89 1.64
CA PRO A 217 25.97 -27.59 0.41
C PRO A 217 27.08 -28.47 -0.23
N ARG A 218 28.24 -28.60 0.43
CA ARG A 218 29.37 -29.46 0.08
C ARG A 218 29.18 -30.93 0.52
N ASP A 219 28.20 -31.24 1.36
CA ASP A 219 27.95 -32.62 1.84
C ASP A 219 27.12 -33.47 0.86
N ALA A 220 27.03 -33.09 -0.42
CA ALA A 220 26.31 -33.84 -1.45
C ALA A 220 26.89 -35.24 -1.75
N GLY A 221 28.07 -35.57 -1.22
CA GLY A 221 28.75 -36.85 -1.48
C GLY A 221 28.06 -38.08 -0.90
N GLY A 222 27.14 -37.92 0.06
CA GLY A 222 26.42 -39.01 0.72
C GLY A 222 25.02 -39.32 0.17
N LEU A 223 24.55 -38.60 -0.86
CA LEU A 223 23.20 -38.77 -1.38
C LEU A 223 23.09 -39.99 -2.32
N PRO A 224 21.98 -40.76 -2.26
CA PRO A 224 21.61 -41.74 -3.28
C PRO A 224 21.64 -41.15 -4.70
N ASP A 225 21.93 -41.98 -5.70
CA ASP A 225 22.14 -41.56 -7.09
C ASP A 225 20.95 -40.77 -7.68
N ASP A 226 19.72 -41.20 -7.39
CA ASP A 226 18.47 -40.54 -7.79
C ASP A 226 18.28 -39.19 -7.09
N GLU A 227 18.62 -39.09 -5.81
CA GLU A 227 18.59 -37.83 -5.06
C GLU A 227 19.67 -36.86 -5.52
N ARG A 228 20.85 -37.35 -5.96
CA ARG A 228 21.91 -36.50 -6.52
C ARG A 228 21.47 -35.80 -7.79
N GLU A 229 20.78 -36.51 -8.69
CA GLU A 229 20.25 -35.92 -9.92
C GLU A 229 19.17 -34.87 -9.61
N LEU A 230 18.25 -35.17 -8.69
CA LEU A 230 17.23 -34.21 -8.25
C LEU A 230 17.87 -32.97 -7.60
N PHE A 231 18.84 -33.16 -6.71
CA PHE A 231 19.59 -32.07 -6.07
C PHE A 231 20.30 -31.18 -7.09
N ALA A 232 20.95 -31.77 -8.09
CA ALA A 232 21.62 -31.03 -9.17
C ALA A 232 20.62 -30.23 -10.02
N THR A 233 19.45 -30.82 -10.28
CA THR A 233 18.35 -30.18 -11.02
C THR A 233 17.80 -28.97 -10.25
N LEU A 234 17.43 -29.15 -8.97
CA LEU A 234 16.91 -28.07 -8.12
C LEU A 234 17.94 -26.96 -7.89
N SER A 235 19.22 -27.32 -7.71
CA SER A 235 20.30 -26.34 -7.57
C SER A 235 20.50 -25.49 -8.82
N THR A 236 20.33 -26.09 -9.99
CA THR A 236 20.40 -25.37 -11.27
C THR A 236 19.20 -24.47 -11.46
N GLU A 237 18.00 -24.96 -11.13
CA GLU A 237 16.77 -24.17 -11.19
C GLU A 237 16.79 -22.99 -10.22
N LEU A 238 17.26 -23.17 -8.98
CA LEU A 238 17.41 -22.08 -8.01
C LEU A 238 18.36 -20.99 -8.52
N ARG A 239 19.50 -21.36 -9.11
CA ARG A 239 20.44 -20.40 -9.72
C ARG A 239 19.79 -19.64 -10.88
N ARG A 240 19.07 -20.34 -11.76
CA ARG A 240 18.34 -19.75 -12.87
C ARG A 240 17.30 -18.74 -12.38
N LEU A 241 16.46 -19.14 -11.43
CA LEU A 241 15.37 -18.31 -10.90
C LEU A 241 15.87 -17.11 -10.08
N ARG A 242 17.03 -17.21 -9.41
CA ARG A 242 17.67 -16.05 -8.75
C ARG A 242 18.12 -14.96 -9.72
N GLN A 243 18.34 -15.30 -10.98
CA GLN A 243 18.72 -14.35 -12.05
C GLN A 243 17.52 -13.91 -12.89
N ALA A 244 16.38 -14.59 -12.77
CA ALA A 244 15.18 -14.33 -13.55
C ALA A 244 14.45 -13.05 -13.08
N ALA A 245 13.70 -12.42 -13.98
CA ALA A 245 12.80 -11.34 -13.61
C ALA A 245 11.64 -11.85 -12.74
N VAL A 246 11.01 -10.95 -11.97
CA VAL A 246 9.96 -11.33 -10.99
C VAL A 246 8.79 -12.11 -11.62
N HIS A 247 8.34 -11.71 -12.82
CA HIS A 247 7.25 -12.40 -13.53
C HIS A 247 7.70 -13.75 -14.12
N GLU A 248 8.97 -13.86 -14.54
CA GLU A 248 9.56 -15.11 -15.04
C GLU A 248 9.70 -16.16 -13.93
N VAL A 249 9.88 -15.73 -12.67
CA VAL A 249 9.94 -16.64 -11.51
C VAL A 249 8.65 -17.43 -11.37
N LEU A 250 7.50 -16.80 -11.61
CA LEU A 250 6.19 -17.45 -11.56
C LEU A 250 5.75 -18.04 -12.90
N GLY A 251 6.55 -17.87 -13.96
CA GLY A 251 6.19 -18.30 -15.31
C GLY A 251 5.01 -17.54 -15.92
N VAL A 252 4.80 -16.27 -15.53
CA VAL A 252 3.69 -15.44 -16.00
C VAL A 252 4.18 -14.32 -16.92
N SER A 253 3.28 -13.79 -17.75
CA SER A 253 3.57 -12.60 -18.57
C SER A 253 3.91 -11.39 -17.70
N ARG A 254 4.71 -10.46 -18.23
CA ARG A 254 4.99 -9.18 -17.55
C ARG A 254 3.73 -8.38 -17.26
N ASP A 255 2.73 -8.50 -18.13
CA ASP A 255 1.44 -7.80 -18.02
C ASP A 255 0.35 -8.67 -17.40
N ALA A 256 0.74 -9.78 -16.75
CA ALA A 256 -0.19 -10.76 -16.19
C ALA A 256 -1.21 -10.14 -15.23
N ARG A 257 -2.43 -10.64 -15.31
CA ARG A 257 -3.54 -10.26 -14.42
C ARG A 257 -3.37 -10.90 -13.04
N ALA A 258 -4.13 -10.40 -12.06
CA ALA A 258 -4.10 -10.91 -10.68
C ALA A 258 -4.36 -12.42 -10.59
N GLU A 259 -5.28 -12.94 -11.41
CA GLU A 259 -5.61 -14.36 -11.52
C GLU A 259 -4.43 -15.17 -12.06
N GLU A 260 -3.82 -14.74 -13.16
CA GLU A 260 -2.65 -15.41 -13.76
C GLU A 260 -1.45 -15.43 -12.80
N ILE A 261 -1.21 -14.34 -12.08
CA ILE A 261 -0.15 -14.26 -11.06
C ILE A 261 -0.42 -15.24 -9.92
N ARG A 262 -1.67 -15.35 -9.46
CA ARG A 262 -2.08 -16.31 -8.43
C ARG A 262 -1.93 -17.74 -8.91
N ASP A 263 -2.34 -18.04 -10.14
CA ASP A 263 -2.24 -19.37 -10.73
C ASP A 263 -0.78 -19.78 -10.92
N GLY A 264 0.07 -18.87 -11.41
CA GLY A 264 1.51 -19.06 -11.54
C GLY A 264 2.18 -19.33 -10.20
N TRP A 265 1.82 -18.56 -9.16
CA TRP A 265 2.27 -18.82 -7.79
C TRP A 265 1.81 -20.19 -7.26
N MET A 266 0.52 -20.53 -7.39
CA MET A 266 0.01 -21.84 -6.96
C MET A 266 0.65 -23.01 -7.72
N ALA A 267 0.95 -22.84 -9.01
CA ALA A 267 1.70 -23.81 -9.80
C ALA A 267 3.14 -23.97 -9.28
N HIS A 268 3.81 -22.85 -8.96
CA HIS A 268 5.15 -22.85 -8.38
C HIS A 268 5.19 -23.55 -7.02
N ILE A 269 4.26 -23.22 -6.11
CA ILE A 269 4.17 -23.83 -4.79
C ILE A 269 3.88 -25.33 -4.92
N ARG A 270 2.91 -25.75 -5.74
CA ARG A 270 2.64 -27.19 -5.96
C ARG A 270 3.86 -27.96 -6.47
N ARG A 271 4.73 -27.32 -7.25
CA ARG A 271 5.94 -27.94 -7.79
C ARG A 271 7.09 -28.04 -6.78
N PHE A 272 7.28 -27.02 -5.94
CA PHE A 272 8.47 -26.88 -5.12
C PHE A 272 8.21 -26.87 -3.60
N HIS A 273 6.97 -27.15 -3.16
CA HIS A 273 6.66 -27.18 -1.73
C HIS A 273 7.55 -28.19 -0.97
N PRO A 274 8.06 -27.84 0.24
CA PRO A 274 8.88 -28.74 1.04
C PRO A 274 8.21 -30.10 1.30
N ASP A 275 6.90 -30.12 1.58
CA ASP A 275 6.16 -31.36 1.82
C ASP A 275 6.10 -32.29 0.59
N VAL A 276 6.03 -31.72 -0.62
CA VAL A 276 6.07 -32.52 -1.87
C VAL A 276 7.44 -33.17 -2.02
N MET A 277 8.49 -32.48 -1.59
CA MET A 277 9.88 -32.95 -1.65
C MET A 277 10.28 -33.83 -0.46
N ALA A 278 9.53 -33.80 0.64
CA ALA A 278 9.79 -34.60 1.85
C ALA A 278 9.80 -36.12 1.60
N ARG A 279 9.15 -36.58 0.51
CA ARG A 279 9.20 -37.99 0.08
C ARG A 279 10.62 -38.50 -0.23
N HIS A 280 11.53 -37.60 -0.58
CA HIS A 280 12.92 -37.92 -0.87
C HIS A 280 13.78 -38.04 0.40
N ARG A 281 13.26 -37.71 1.59
CA ARG A 281 13.94 -37.83 2.91
C ARG A 281 15.34 -37.20 3.02
N SER A 282 15.75 -36.40 2.04
CA SER A 282 17.04 -35.71 2.03
C SER A 282 16.89 -34.26 2.46
N LEU A 283 17.55 -33.91 3.56
CA LEU A 283 17.56 -32.55 4.11
C LEU A 283 18.09 -31.53 3.10
N ALA A 284 19.05 -31.95 2.26
CA ALA A 284 19.62 -31.10 1.23
C ALA A 284 18.59 -30.76 0.12
N VAL A 285 17.76 -31.72 -0.28
CA VAL A 285 16.67 -31.50 -1.25
C VAL A 285 15.55 -30.66 -0.63
N SER A 286 15.16 -30.93 0.62
CA SER A 286 14.18 -30.13 1.36
C SER A 286 14.61 -28.67 1.50
N HIS A 287 15.87 -28.40 1.84
CA HIS A 287 16.39 -27.04 1.96
C HIS A 287 16.38 -26.27 0.62
N LEU A 288 16.68 -26.94 -0.50
CA LEU A 288 16.55 -26.32 -1.84
C LEU A 288 15.09 -26.02 -2.19
N ALA A 289 14.17 -26.89 -1.80
CA ALA A 289 12.73 -26.70 -1.99
C ALA A 289 12.20 -25.49 -1.19
N GLU A 290 12.67 -25.34 0.06
CA GLU A 290 12.39 -24.16 0.90
C GLU A 290 12.88 -22.87 0.25
N GLU A 291 14.14 -22.84 -0.21
CA GLU A 291 14.72 -21.68 -0.90
C GLU A 291 13.93 -21.30 -2.18
N LEU A 292 13.54 -22.29 -2.98
CA LEU A 292 12.71 -22.09 -4.17
C LEU A 292 11.30 -21.56 -3.82
N THR A 293 10.71 -22.06 -2.73
CA THR A 293 9.42 -21.62 -2.21
C THR A 293 9.48 -20.18 -1.71
N ILE A 294 10.52 -19.82 -0.93
CA ILE A 294 10.76 -18.45 -0.46
C ILE A 294 10.91 -17.49 -1.64
N LEU A 295 11.64 -17.89 -2.67
CA LEU A 295 11.83 -17.08 -3.88
C LEU A 295 10.51 -16.87 -4.64
N GLY A 296 9.69 -17.92 -4.76
CA GLY A 296 8.34 -17.84 -5.34
C GLY A 296 7.41 -16.90 -4.56
N ASN A 297 7.39 -17.00 -3.22
CA ASN A 297 6.59 -16.12 -2.36
C ASN A 297 7.01 -14.66 -2.49
N ARG A 298 8.32 -14.37 -2.49
CA ARG A 298 8.84 -13.00 -2.70
C ARG A 298 8.47 -12.46 -4.07
N ALA A 299 8.47 -13.29 -5.10
CA ALA A 299 8.08 -12.87 -6.44
C ALA A 299 6.58 -12.53 -6.52
N TYR A 300 5.74 -13.39 -5.95
CA TYR A 300 4.30 -13.15 -5.81
C TYR A 300 3.99 -11.85 -5.06
N ASP A 301 4.62 -11.63 -3.90
CA ASP A 301 4.39 -10.41 -3.11
C ASP A 301 4.78 -9.13 -3.87
N ARG A 302 5.89 -9.16 -4.62
CA ARG A 302 6.31 -8.00 -5.43
C ARG A 302 5.32 -7.69 -6.55
N LEU A 303 4.83 -8.70 -7.25
CA LEU A 303 3.83 -8.52 -8.31
C LEU A 303 2.48 -8.07 -7.73
N ARG A 304 2.10 -8.62 -6.57
CA ARG A 304 0.92 -8.20 -5.82
C ARG A 304 0.98 -6.73 -5.44
N VAL A 305 2.08 -6.27 -4.86
CA VAL A 305 2.27 -4.85 -4.51
C VAL A 305 2.24 -3.96 -5.76
N ALA A 306 2.85 -4.39 -6.87
CA ALA A 306 2.81 -3.65 -8.13
C ALA A 306 1.37 -3.51 -8.68
N LEU A 307 0.59 -4.59 -8.69
CA LEU A 307 -0.81 -4.55 -9.12
C LEU A 307 -1.68 -3.62 -8.26
N VAL A 308 -1.46 -3.61 -6.95
CA VAL A 308 -2.18 -2.70 -6.04
C VAL A 308 -1.79 -1.25 -6.30
N ALA A 309 -0.50 -0.97 -6.48
CA ALA A 309 -0.01 0.37 -6.79
C ALA A 309 -0.55 0.90 -8.13
N GLU A 310 -0.76 0.01 -9.10
CA GLU A 310 -1.36 0.33 -10.40
C GLU A 310 -2.90 0.42 -10.37
N GLY A 311 -3.54 0.14 -9.23
CA GLY A 311 -5.01 0.08 -9.11
C GLY A 311 -5.64 -1.09 -9.88
N ARG A 312 -4.84 -2.07 -10.32
CA ARG A 312 -5.29 -3.28 -11.05
C ARG A 312 -5.63 -4.45 -10.14
N GLY A 313 -5.39 -4.34 -8.83
CA GLY A 313 -5.72 -5.37 -7.86
C GLY A 313 -6.04 -4.79 -6.48
N ALA A 314 -6.78 -5.54 -5.68
CA ALA A 314 -6.98 -5.26 -4.26
C ALA A 314 -6.24 -6.34 -3.45
N ALA A 315 -5.41 -5.92 -2.50
CA ALA A 315 -4.76 -6.85 -1.56
C ALA A 315 -5.57 -6.88 -0.27
N PHE A 316 -6.27 -8.00 -0.03
CA PHE A 316 -6.84 -8.31 1.28
C PHE A 316 -6.05 -9.50 1.86
N GLY A 317 -5.09 -9.20 2.75
CA GLY A 317 -4.20 -10.22 3.29
C GLY A 317 -3.28 -10.84 2.22
N PRO A 318 -2.88 -12.12 2.36
CA PRO A 318 -1.96 -12.77 1.42
C PRO A 318 -2.60 -13.09 0.06
N ALA A 319 -3.91 -12.99 -0.07
CA ALA A 319 -4.60 -13.30 -1.32
C ALA A 319 -4.75 -12.06 -2.20
N LEU A 320 -4.32 -12.19 -3.46
CA LEU A 320 -4.80 -11.37 -4.55
C LEU A 320 -6.25 -11.77 -4.84
N PHE A 321 -7.14 -10.80 -4.69
CA PHE A 321 -8.49 -10.88 -5.21
C PHE A 321 -8.62 -9.90 -6.36
N THR A 322 -9.19 -10.37 -7.46
CA THR A 322 -9.90 -9.49 -8.38
C THR A 322 -11.07 -8.97 -7.54
N PRO A 323 -11.13 -7.68 -7.16
CA PRO A 323 -12.21 -7.22 -6.30
C PRO A 323 -13.56 -7.55 -6.96
N HIS A 324 -14.46 -8.20 -6.23
CA HIS A 324 -15.83 -8.42 -6.65
C HIS A 324 -16.56 -7.09 -6.56
N GLY A 325 -16.25 -6.20 -7.51
CA GLY A 325 -16.65 -4.82 -7.48
C GLY A 325 -15.51 -3.91 -7.89
N TRP A 326 -15.85 -2.71 -8.34
CA TRP A 326 -14.84 -1.75 -8.79
C TRP A 326 -14.44 -0.86 -7.63
N LEU A 327 -13.13 -0.78 -7.36
CA LEU A 327 -12.59 0.21 -6.44
C LEU A 327 -12.56 1.56 -7.15
N VAL A 328 -13.32 2.51 -6.63
CA VAL A 328 -13.38 3.88 -7.11
C VAL A 328 -12.58 4.72 -6.13
N GLY A 329 -11.53 5.38 -6.61
CA GLY A 329 -10.74 6.28 -5.78
C GLY A 329 -11.60 7.46 -5.32
N PHE A 330 -11.32 8.02 -4.14
CA PHE A 330 -12.05 9.19 -3.65
C PHE A 330 -11.95 10.38 -4.63
N ASP A 331 -10.85 10.47 -5.37
CA ASP A 331 -10.60 11.49 -6.41
C ASP A 331 -11.44 11.27 -7.68
N ASP A 332 -11.93 10.05 -7.92
CA ASP A 332 -12.83 9.75 -9.05
C ASP A 332 -14.27 10.21 -8.79
N LEU A 333 -14.58 10.63 -7.55
CA LEU A 333 -15.87 11.23 -7.19
C LEU A 333 -15.87 12.70 -7.62
N SER A 334 -16.87 13.11 -8.41
CA SER A 334 -17.00 14.50 -8.83
C SER A 334 -17.86 15.30 -7.87
N THR A 335 -17.39 16.50 -7.53
CA THR A 335 -18.12 17.48 -6.71
C THR A 335 -18.93 18.46 -7.56
N SER A 336 -18.67 18.55 -8.87
CA SER A 336 -19.18 19.65 -9.69
C SER A 336 -20.60 19.38 -10.20
N ASP A 337 -21.55 20.27 -9.95
CA ASP A 337 -22.91 20.30 -10.54
C ASP A 337 -22.93 20.57 -12.06
N VAL A 338 -21.76 20.71 -12.69
CA VAL A 338 -21.68 21.01 -14.12
C VAL A 338 -21.88 19.70 -14.89
N PRO A 339 -23.00 19.50 -15.61
CA PRO A 339 -23.08 18.42 -16.57
C PRO A 339 -21.93 18.60 -17.57
N ALA A 340 -21.13 17.56 -17.77
CA ALA A 340 -19.93 17.57 -18.63
C ALA A 340 -20.20 18.15 -20.04
N ALA A 341 -21.46 18.15 -20.48
CA ALA A 341 -21.91 18.72 -21.75
C ALA A 341 -21.71 20.24 -21.94
N ARG A 342 -21.38 21.05 -20.89
CA ARG A 342 -21.29 22.51 -21.05
C ARG A 342 -19.90 23.14 -20.99
N ALA A 343 -18.84 22.37 -20.74
CA ALA A 343 -17.47 22.89 -20.70
C ALA A 343 -16.84 23.16 -22.09
N LEU A 344 -17.51 22.77 -23.19
CA LEU A 344 -17.02 22.98 -24.57
C LEU A 344 -17.59 24.24 -25.25
N ALA A 345 -18.42 25.05 -24.57
CA ALA A 345 -19.06 26.23 -25.18
C ALA A 345 -18.22 27.53 -25.17
N SER A 346 -16.96 27.50 -24.76
CA SER A 346 -16.06 28.67 -24.74
C SER A 346 -14.98 28.67 -25.83
N SER A 347 -15.12 27.82 -26.86
CA SER A 347 -14.28 27.88 -28.07
C SER A 347 -14.94 28.69 -29.18
N THR A 348 -14.57 29.97 -29.25
CA THR A 348 -14.42 30.81 -30.45
C THR A 348 -15.44 30.65 -31.58
N ARG A 349 -16.41 31.56 -31.59
CA ARG A 349 -17.29 31.89 -32.72
C ARG A 349 -16.46 32.46 -33.90
N PRO A 350 -16.48 31.88 -35.12
CA PRO A 350 -15.95 32.55 -36.29
C PRO A 350 -16.93 33.63 -36.81
N PRO A 351 -16.43 34.66 -37.52
CA PRO A 351 -17.25 35.78 -37.97
C PRO A 351 -18.14 35.40 -39.16
N VAL A 352 -19.30 36.05 -39.18
CA VAL A 352 -20.35 35.95 -40.19
C VAL A 352 -19.84 36.47 -41.55
N GLY A 353 -19.87 35.60 -42.57
CA GLY A 353 -19.71 35.96 -43.98
C GLY A 353 -21.05 35.86 -44.70
N VAL A 354 -21.49 36.99 -45.26
CA VAL A 354 -22.70 37.18 -46.08
C VAL A 354 -22.42 36.83 -47.55
N MET A 355 -23.48 36.38 -48.26
CA MET A 355 -23.72 36.27 -49.73
C MET A 355 -23.98 34.81 -50.15
N ALA A 356 -24.86 34.44 -51.09
CA ALA A 356 -26.09 34.96 -51.68
C ALA A 356 -26.59 33.88 -52.68
N ALA A 357 -27.91 33.78 -52.83
CA ALA A 357 -28.67 33.44 -54.05
C ALA A 357 -28.75 32.00 -54.64
N GLY A 358 -30.01 31.59 -54.90
CA GLY A 358 -30.49 30.70 -55.97
C GLY A 358 -30.91 29.29 -55.51
N GLY A 359 -32.11 28.75 -55.75
CA GLY A 359 -33.26 29.16 -56.54
C GLY A 359 -34.40 28.13 -56.41
N ASN A 360 -35.59 28.58 -56.81
CA ASN A 360 -36.96 28.02 -56.85
C ASN A 360 -37.19 26.51 -57.10
N HIS A 361 -38.31 25.99 -56.55
CA HIS A 361 -39.48 25.37 -57.23
C HIS A 361 -40.59 25.13 -56.17
N ALA A 362 -41.75 25.81 -56.20
CA ALA A 362 -43.06 25.39 -56.77
C ALA A 362 -43.46 23.94 -56.44
N GLY A 363 -44.61 23.55 -55.87
CA GLY A 363 -45.88 24.20 -55.50
C GLY A 363 -46.90 23.12 -55.01
N HIS A 364 -48.15 23.55 -54.75
CA HIS A 364 -49.40 22.79 -54.45
C HIS A 364 -49.71 22.44 -52.97
N THR A 365 -50.61 23.19 -52.29
CA THR A 365 -52.11 23.08 -52.20
C THR A 365 -52.54 21.73 -51.60
N THR A 366 -53.35 21.59 -50.52
CA THR A 366 -54.63 22.23 -50.16
C THR A 366 -55.04 21.77 -48.74
N SER A 367 -55.65 22.63 -47.93
CA SER A 367 -56.39 22.32 -46.67
C SER A 367 -57.90 22.11 -46.95
N PRO A 368 -58.85 22.06 -45.97
CA PRO A 368 -59.07 21.33 -44.70
C PRO A 368 -60.46 20.57 -44.78
N PRO A 369 -61.39 20.42 -43.78
CA PRO A 369 -61.45 20.72 -42.32
C PRO A 369 -62.20 19.72 -41.39
N MET A 370 -62.44 20.17 -40.14
CA MET A 370 -63.46 19.77 -39.12
C MET A 370 -62.97 18.73 -38.08
N GLY A 371 -63.17 18.86 -36.76
CA GLY A 371 -63.91 19.81 -35.92
C GLY A 371 -64.19 19.19 -34.53
N GLY A 372 -64.48 20.02 -33.52
CA GLY A 372 -65.19 19.67 -32.27
C GLY A 372 -64.31 19.15 -31.11
N ALA A 373 -63.94 19.95 -30.10
CA ALA A 373 -64.73 20.47 -28.97
C ALA A 373 -64.91 19.48 -27.80
N SER A 374 -64.39 19.82 -26.60
CA SER A 374 -65.18 20.06 -25.36
C SER A 374 -64.28 20.20 -24.11
N SER A 375 -64.40 21.34 -23.43
CA SER A 375 -64.21 21.54 -21.97
C SER A 375 -65.54 21.17 -21.23
N PRO A 376 -65.78 21.28 -19.89
CA PRO A 376 -65.23 22.17 -18.84
C PRO A 376 -64.87 21.43 -17.50
N GLY A 377 -64.44 22.02 -16.38
CA GLY A 377 -64.17 23.40 -15.98
C GLY A 377 -63.76 23.53 -14.49
N VAL A 378 -63.43 24.79 -14.13
CA VAL A 378 -63.64 25.54 -12.87
C VAL A 378 -63.19 24.95 -11.51
N ALA A 379 -62.22 25.63 -10.87
CA ALA A 379 -62.36 26.19 -9.52
C ALA A 379 -61.23 27.20 -9.22
N ALA A 380 -61.63 28.42 -8.85
CA ALA A 380 -60.79 29.51 -8.44
C ALA A 380 -60.57 29.49 -6.91
N TYR A 381 -59.45 30.02 -6.43
CA TYR A 381 -59.42 30.82 -5.21
C TYR A 381 -58.33 31.89 -5.29
N ALA A 382 -58.71 33.09 -4.88
CA ALA A 382 -57.94 34.32 -4.92
C ALA A 382 -57.47 34.73 -3.51
N GLY A 383 -56.44 35.57 -3.48
CA GLY A 383 -55.95 36.32 -2.33
C GLY A 383 -54.42 36.32 -2.35
N GLY A 384 -53.67 37.41 -2.51
CA GLY A 384 -53.99 38.83 -2.40
C GLY A 384 -52.85 39.50 -1.63
N SER A 385 -52.10 40.39 -2.31
CA SER A 385 -51.41 41.61 -1.84
C SER A 385 -50.81 41.63 -0.41
N GLY A 386 -49.57 42.01 -0.15
CA GLY A 386 -48.61 42.83 -0.89
C GLY A 386 -47.56 43.37 0.10
N SER A 387 -46.56 44.11 -0.40
CA SER A 387 -46.02 45.35 0.21
C SER A 387 -44.56 45.57 -0.19
N THR A 388 -44.31 46.83 -0.53
CA THR A 388 -43.15 47.44 -1.15
C THR A 388 -42.27 48.17 -0.13
N GLY A 389 -40.97 48.24 -0.43
CA GLY A 389 -40.01 49.22 0.12
C GLY A 389 -38.61 48.61 0.15
N GLY A 390 -37.56 49.11 -0.51
CA GLY A 390 -37.28 50.46 -1.01
C GLY A 390 -36.04 51.01 -0.30
N THR A 391 -35.09 51.57 -1.06
CA THR A 391 -33.78 52.18 -0.68
C THR A 391 -32.62 51.17 -0.58
N GLY A 392 -31.48 51.27 -1.29
CA GLY A 392 -30.95 52.28 -2.20
C GLY A 392 -29.92 53.18 -1.52
N LEU A 393 -28.65 52.77 -1.44
CA LEU A 393 -27.49 53.64 -1.20
C LEU A 393 -26.21 53.00 -1.80
N THR A 394 -25.70 53.55 -2.91
CA THR A 394 -24.48 54.39 -3.06
C THR A 394 -23.17 53.61 -3.27
N ALA A 395 -22.67 53.74 -4.50
CA ALA A 395 -21.32 53.46 -4.93
C ALA A 395 -20.35 54.60 -4.54
N SER A 396 -19.08 54.26 -4.31
CA SER A 396 -17.90 55.17 -4.26
C SER A 396 -16.60 54.37 -4.04
N PRO A 397 -15.40 54.90 -4.35
CA PRO A 397 -14.75 54.59 -5.62
C PRO A 397 -13.26 54.17 -5.52
N LEU A 398 -12.71 53.80 -6.68
CA LEU A 398 -11.34 54.04 -7.18
C LEU A 398 -10.22 54.27 -6.15
N GLY A 399 -9.39 53.25 -5.96
CA GLY A 399 -8.03 53.37 -5.41
C GLY A 399 -7.01 52.85 -6.41
N GLY A 400 -6.28 53.76 -7.05
CA GLY A 400 -5.11 53.45 -7.88
C GLY A 400 -3.84 53.34 -7.05
N GLY A 401 -2.91 52.49 -7.50
CA GLY A 401 -1.57 52.32 -6.92
C GLY A 401 -0.74 51.31 -7.74
N PRO A 402 0.60 51.40 -7.75
CA PRO A 402 1.32 51.71 -8.98
C PRO A 402 1.98 50.53 -9.70
N ALA A 403 2.26 50.77 -10.98
CA ALA A 403 3.08 49.97 -11.87
C ALA A 403 4.49 49.74 -11.31
N LEU A 404 4.89 48.47 -11.23
CA LEU A 404 6.28 48.06 -11.08
C LEU A 404 6.80 47.51 -12.40
N SER A 405 7.93 48.08 -12.79
CA SER A 405 8.69 47.95 -14.01
C SER A 405 9.13 46.51 -14.28
N SER A 406 8.82 46.00 -15.47
CA SER A 406 9.44 44.81 -16.04
C SER A 406 10.82 45.16 -16.58
N GLN A 407 11.87 44.79 -15.84
CA GLN A 407 13.24 44.82 -16.35
C GLN A 407 13.63 43.39 -16.72
N GLY A 408 13.70 43.14 -18.03
CA GLY A 408 14.23 41.90 -18.57
C GLY A 408 15.73 41.79 -18.32
N SER A 409 16.15 40.60 -17.88
CA SER A 409 17.54 40.18 -17.99
C SER A 409 17.54 38.76 -18.53
N GLY A 410 17.91 38.64 -19.81
CA GLY A 410 18.20 37.37 -20.46
C GLY A 410 19.53 36.83 -19.96
N GLY A 411 19.50 35.66 -19.34
CA GLY A 411 20.67 34.89 -18.95
C GLY A 411 20.48 33.46 -19.42
N GLN A 412 21.00 33.18 -20.61
CA GLN A 412 21.11 31.85 -21.18
C GLN A 412 22.20 31.09 -20.40
N GLY A 413 21.78 30.14 -19.57
CA GLY A 413 22.64 29.27 -18.76
C GLY A 413 22.21 27.82 -18.94
N ASP A 414 23.09 27.08 -19.58
CA ASP A 414 23.00 25.71 -20.04
C ASP A 414 23.12 24.69 -18.87
N ALA A 415 22.45 23.55 -19.03
CA ALA A 415 22.62 22.25 -18.36
C ALA A 415 22.84 22.16 -16.83
N GLY A 416 21.84 21.61 -16.10
CA GLY A 416 22.03 21.06 -14.76
C GLY A 416 20.76 20.75 -13.94
N PHE A 417 19.75 20.10 -14.53
CA PHE A 417 18.51 19.75 -13.82
C PHE A 417 18.49 18.27 -13.39
N GLU A 418 19.44 17.87 -12.54
CA GLU A 418 19.37 16.62 -11.79
C GLU A 418 20.04 16.87 -10.43
N SER A 419 19.25 17.11 -9.37
CA SER A 419 19.61 16.83 -7.94
C SER A 419 18.67 17.45 -6.89
N SER A 420 17.74 18.35 -7.23
CA SER A 420 16.91 19.02 -6.21
C SER A 420 15.94 18.11 -5.44
N SER A 421 15.62 16.92 -5.97
CA SER A 421 14.74 15.96 -5.30
C SER A 421 15.41 15.22 -4.14
N SER A 422 16.74 15.00 -4.16
CA SER A 422 17.39 14.21 -3.11
C SER A 422 17.53 15.00 -1.81
N VAL A 423 17.71 16.32 -1.91
CA VAL A 423 17.90 17.22 -0.77
C VAL A 423 16.61 17.42 0.04
N ALA A 424 15.44 17.40 -0.61
CA ALA A 424 14.16 17.48 0.09
C ALA A 424 13.88 16.21 0.91
N THR A 425 14.23 15.03 0.38
CA THR A 425 14.02 13.74 1.06
C THR A 425 14.97 13.55 2.25
N THR A 426 16.23 14.02 2.18
CA THR A 426 17.15 13.94 3.32
C THR A 426 16.67 14.81 4.48
N ARG A 427 16.17 16.01 4.19
CA ARG A 427 15.64 16.93 5.21
C ARG A 427 14.46 16.36 5.98
N SER A 428 13.61 15.55 5.34
CA SER A 428 12.52 14.86 6.03
C SER A 428 13.00 13.71 6.92
N VAL A 429 14.02 12.95 6.52
CA VAL A 429 14.54 11.84 7.33
C VAL A 429 15.22 12.36 8.60
N GLU A 430 16.05 13.40 8.47
CA GLU A 430 16.73 14.04 9.60
C GLU A 430 15.74 14.62 10.62
N ALA A 431 14.61 15.18 10.16
CA ALA A 431 13.57 15.70 11.03
C ALA A 431 12.91 14.60 11.89
N PHE A 432 12.59 13.45 11.29
CA PHE A 432 12.06 12.29 12.03
C PHE A 432 13.08 11.72 13.01
N GLU A 433 14.35 11.67 12.63
CA GLU A 433 15.42 11.24 13.52
C GLU A 433 15.58 12.16 14.74
N ALA A 434 15.61 13.48 14.51
CA ALA A 434 15.70 14.46 15.59
C ALA A 434 14.51 14.36 16.54
N GLN A 435 13.28 14.34 16.00
CA GLN A 435 12.06 14.20 16.79
C GLN A 435 12.03 12.90 17.60
N ALA A 436 12.48 11.77 17.02
CA ALA A 436 12.55 10.51 17.75
C ALA A 436 13.58 10.55 18.89
N ARG A 437 14.74 11.17 18.66
CA ARG A 437 15.76 11.36 19.72
C ARG A 437 15.27 12.27 20.85
N ASP A 438 14.51 13.31 20.53
CA ASP A 438 13.87 14.18 21.53
C ASP A 438 12.88 13.41 22.41
N LEU A 439 12.09 12.51 21.83
CA LEU A 439 11.20 11.64 22.60
C LEU A 439 11.96 10.62 23.46
N LEU A 440 13.04 10.04 22.93
CA LEU A 440 13.90 9.11 23.68
C LEU A 440 14.57 9.80 24.87
N SER A 441 15.05 11.03 24.72
CA SER A 441 15.64 11.83 25.81
C SER A 441 14.59 12.24 26.86
N ALA A 442 13.35 12.49 26.42
CA ALA A 442 12.19 12.67 27.27
C ALA A 442 11.73 11.37 27.98
N GLY A 443 12.33 10.23 27.68
CA GLY A 443 11.99 8.93 28.27
C GLY A 443 10.72 8.30 27.69
N ASP A 444 10.15 8.87 26.62
CA ASP A 444 8.98 8.36 25.92
C ASP A 444 9.41 7.44 24.76
N ALA A 445 9.91 6.26 25.12
CA ALA A 445 10.30 5.25 24.15
C ALA A 445 9.10 4.72 23.33
N GLY A 446 7.89 4.76 23.89
CA GLY A 446 6.66 4.34 23.21
C GLY A 446 6.31 5.27 22.06
N GLY A 447 6.22 6.58 22.35
CA GLY A 447 5.97 7.60 21.33
C GLY A 447 7.06 7.65 20.26
N ALA A 448 8.34 7.53 20.66
CA ALA A 448 9.45 7.45 19.70
C ALA A 448 9.29 6.28 18.73
N ARG A 449 8.90 5.09 19.23
CA ARG A 449 8.68 3.90 18.42
C ARG A 449 7.55 4.08 17.41
N GLU A 450 6.45 4.74 17.79
CA GLU A 450 5.31 5.00 16.91
C GLU A 450 5.65 5.96 15.77
N ILE A 451 6.33 7.07 16.08
CA ILE A 451 6.79 8.03 15.05
C ILE A 451 7.74 7.34 14.07
N LEU A 452 8.68 6.54 14.58
CA LEU A 452 9.62 5.81 13.74
C LEU A 452 8.93 4.73 12.89
N ALA A 453 7.90 4.06 13.41
CA ALA A 453 7.11 3.12 12.64
C ALA A 453 6.41 3.82 11.46
N SER A 454 5.77 4.96 11.69
CA SER A 454 5.15 5.77 10.63
C SER A 454 6.19 6.28 9.62
N ALA A 455 7.36 6.75 10.09
CA ALA A 455 8.44 7.20 9.22
C ALA A 455 8.99 6.06 8.34
N LEU A 456 9.07 4.83 8.86
CA LEU A 456 9.54 3.66 8.11
C LEU A 456 8.57 3.21 7.01
N VAL A 457 7.28 3.57 7.08
CA VAL A 457 6.34 3.37 5.96
C VAL A 457 6.74 4.25 4.77
N ALA A 458 7.11 5.51 5.03
CA ALA A 458 7.55 6.44 3.99
C ALA A 458 9.00 6.17 3.53
N TYR A 459 9.88 5.77 4.46
CA TYR A 459 11.32 5.59 4.22
C TYR A 459 11.80 4.17 4.58
N PRO A 460 11.29 3.11 3.92
CA PRO A 460 11.56 1.72 4.29
C PRO A 460 13.02 1.29 4.09
N ARG A 461 13.87 2.12 3.47
CA ARG A 461 15.29 1.81 3.25
C ARG A 461 16.23 2.59 4.17
N SER A 462 15.71 3.50 5.01
CA SER A 462 16.54 4.26 5.94
C SER A 462 17.08 3.36 7.05
N ARG A 463 18.40 3.12 7.04
CA ARG A 463 19.09 2.35 8.09
C ARG A 463 19.07 3.05 9.45
N PRO A 464 19.33 4.37 9.56
CA PRO A 464 19.27 5.07 10.85
C PRO A 464 17.89 5.00 11.52
N LEU A 465 16.81 5.27 10.78
CA LEU A 465 15.44 5.19 11.32
C LEU A 465 15.10 3.78 11.82
N ARG A 466 15.51 2.75 11.08
CA ARG A 466 15.28 1.35 11.48
C ARG A 466 16.07 1.00 12.75
N SER A 467 17.32 1.46 12.84
CA SER A 467 18.14 1.27 14.04
C SER A 467 17.51 1.94 15.26
N LEU A 468 17.10 3.21 15.15
CA LEU A 468 16.42 3.93 16.22
C LEU A 468 15.09 3.26 16.63
N TYR A 469 14.36 2.67 15.68
CA TYR A 469 13.11 1.94 15.98
C TYR A 469 13.37 0.74 16.90
N TYR A 470 14.46 0.01 16.63
CA TYR A 470 14.87 -1.12 17.47
C TYR A 470 15.41 -0.66 18.83
N VAL A 471 16.12 0.48 18.89
CA VAL A 471 16.52 1.10 20.16
C VAL A 471 15.29 1.47 21.00
N ALA A 472 14.30 2.15 20.42
CA ALA A 472 13.05 2.51 21.11
C ALA A 472 12.30 1.25 21.60
N SER A 473 12.23 0.21 20.77
CA SER A 473 11.62 -1.09 21.13
C SER A 473 12.37 -1.79 22.27
N ALA A 474 13.71 -1.72 22.28
CA ALA A 474 14.53 -2.26 23.36
C ALA A 474 14.27 -1.52 24.69
N LEU A 475 14.17 -0.19 24.67
CA LEU A 475 13.86 0.59 25.87
C LEU A 475 12.46 0.28 26.42
N THR A 476 11.46 0.09 25.55
CA THR A 476 10.13 -0.38 25.98
C THR A 476 10.21 -1.77 26.63
N ALA A 477 11.00 -2.69 26.07
CA ALA A 477 11.19 -4.02 26.65
C ALA A 477 11.93 -3.97 28.01
N LEU A 478 12.92 -3.08 28.17
CA LEU A 478 13.61 -2.86 29.45
C LEU A 478 12.66 -2.31 30.52
N ALA A 479 11.79 -1.36 30.17
CA ALA A 479 10.77 -0.85 31.07
C ALA A 479 9.80 -1.96 31.54
N ALA A 480 9.57 -2.98 30.71
CA ALA A 480 8.79 -4.16 31.06
C ALA A 480 9.60 -5.27 31.79
N GLY A 481 10.89 -5.03 32.11
CA GLY A 481 11.77 -6.02 32.75
C GLY A 481 12.24 -7.15 31.82
N GLN A 482 12.04 -7.03 30.50
CA GLN A 482 12.36 -8.05 29.50
C GLN A 482 13.79 -7.88 28.96
N VAL A 483 14.80 -8.08 29.81
CA VAL A 483 16.22 -7.80 29.47
C VAL A 483 16.70 -8.59 28.25
N VAL A 484 16.38 -9.90 28.16
CA VAL A 484 16.81 -10.75 27.04
C VAL A 484 16.26 -10.25 25.69
N LEU A 485 14.98 -9.83 25.67
CA LEU A 485 14.37 -9.27 24.47
C LEU A 485 15.05 -7.96 24.10
N ALA A 486 15.27 -7.07 25.08
CA ALA A 486 15.93 -5.80 24.85
C ALA A 486 17.34 -5.97 24.25
N THR A 487 18.14 -6.89 24.78
CA THR A 487 19.47 -7.22 24.25
C THR A 487 19.38 -7.64 22.77
N SER A 488 18.46 -8.54 22.43
CA SER A 488 18.26 -8.98 21.05
C SER A 488 17.84 -7.84 20.11
N GLN A 489 17.00 -6.91 20.58
CA GLN A 489 16.60 -5.74 19.79
C GLN A 489 17.79 -4.79 19.55
N LEU A 490 18.67 -4.59 20.54
CA LEU A 490 19.86 -3.74 20.40
C LEU A 490 20.90 -4.34 19.45
N GLU A 491 21.12 -5.65 19.50
CA GLU A 491 21.95 -6.36 18.52
C GLU A 491 21.38 -6.22 17.11
N THR A 492 20.06 -6.32 16.96
CA THR A 492 19.37 -6.09 15.68
C THR A 492 19.52 -4.65 15.20
N ALA A 493 19.48 -3.66 16.09
CA ALA A 493 19.74 -2.27 15.76
C ALA A 493 21.16 -2.08 15.17
N LEU A 494 22.18 -2.63 15.84
CA LEU A 494 23.58 -2.60 15.37
C LEU A 494 23.78 -3.35 14.06
N ALA A 495 23.06 -4.46 13.82
CA ALA A 495 23.10 -5.16 12.54
C ALA A 495 22.55 -4.32 11.37
N HIS A 496 21.62 -3.38 11.64
CA HIS A 496 21.12 -2.46 10.63
C HIS A 496 22.00 -1.23 10.44
N HIS A 497 22.57 -0.70 11.53
CA HIS A 497 23.42 0.47 11.53
C HIS A 497 24.53 0.30 12.57
N GLU A 498 25.67 -0.21 12.14
CA GLU A 498 26.83 -0.54 12.99
C GLU A 498 27.34 0.68 13.80
N SER A 499 27.14 1.89 13.26
CA SER A 499 27.49 3.17 13.89
C SER A 499 26.38 3.79 14.75
N CYS A 500 25.36 3.04 15.16
CA CYS A 500 24.33 3.54 16.08
C CYS A 500 24.89 3.63 17.51
N VAL A 501 25.31 4.85 17.88
CA VAL A 501 25.91 5.15 19.19
C VAL A 501 24.95 4.79 20.32
N GLU A 502 23.67 5.11 20.17
CA GLU A 502 22.63 4.86 21.17
C GLU A 502 22.49 3.36 21.48
N ALA A 503 22.44 2.52 20.45
CA ALA A 503 22.34 1.07 20.62
C ALA A 503 23.58 0.51 21.36
N SER A 504 24.78 0.96 20.98
CA SER A 504 26.02 0.53 21.61
C SER A 504 26.10 0.92 23.09
N LEU A 505 25.75 2.16 23.43
CA LEU A 505 25.80 2.67 24.81
C LEU A 505 24.78 1.97 25.72
N VAL A 506 23.56 1.72 25.23
CA VAL A 506 22.53 0.99 25.97
C VAL A 506 22.98 -0.45 26.23
N LEU A 507 23.55 -1.12 25.21
CA LEU A 507 24.03 -2.50 25.33
C LEU A 507 25.19 -2.61 26.33
N ASP A 508 26.16 -1.69 26.26
CA ASP A 508 27.25 -1.61 27.23
C ASP A 508 26.76 -1.35 28.66
N GLN A 509 25.71 -0.55 28.82
CA GLN A 509 25.12 -0.30 30.12
C GLN A 509 24.41 -1.54 30.69
N ILE A 510 23.69 -2.30 29.86
CA ILE A 510 23.08 -3.57 30.25
C ILE A 510 24.15 -4.56 30.72
N HIS A 511 25.26 -4.68 29.98
CA HIS A 511 26.36 -5.57 30.34
C HIS A 511 27.05 -5.16 31.66
N ARG A 512 27.23 -3.86 31.92
CA ARG A 512 27.88 -3.37 33.15
C ARG A 512 27.02 -3.54 34.39
N ASN A 513 25.72 -3.29 34.29
CA ASN A 513 24.85 -3.19 35.47
C ASN A 513 24.01 -4.43 35.73
N GLY A 514 24.05 -5.45 34.85
CA GLY A 514 23.21 -6.65 34.99
C GLY A 514 21.72 -6.39 34.74
N GLY A 515 21.37 -5.21 34.18
CA GLY A 515 20.02 -4.84 33.75
C GLY A 515 19.24 -3.91 34.70
N THR A 516 18.23 -3.26 34.10
CA THR A 516 17.08 -2.52 34.69
C THR A 516 17.23 -1.09 35.22
N ASP A 517 18.42 -0.50 35.31
CA ASP A 517 18.50 0.94 35.66
C ASP A 517 18.09 1.83 34.47
N TYR A 518 16.78 2.00 34.31
CA TYR A 518 16.16 2.78 33.25
C TYR A 518 16.52 4.27 33.33
N ASP A 519 16.71 4.81 34.53
CA ASP A 519 17.09 6.21 34.73
C ASP A 519 18.53 6.48 34.27
N ALA A 520 19.45 5.53 34.49
CA ALA A 520 20.79 5.61 33.92
C ALA A 520 20.78 5.51 32.39
N LEU A 521 19.86 4.74 31.81
CA LEU A 521 19.69 4.63 30.36
C LEU A 521 19.12 5.90 29.73
N ARG A 522 18.21 6.59 30.42
CA ARG A 522 17.66 7.88 29.94
C ARG A 522 18.75 8.94 29.77
N LYS A 523 19.76 8.94 30.64
CA LYS A 523 20.91 9.86 30.55
C LYS A 523 21.81 9.64 29.34
N VAL A 524 21.70 8.50 28.66
CA VAL A 524 22.45 8.22 27.42
C VAL A 524 21.95 9.08 26.26
N PHE A 525 20.71 9.56 26.33
CA PHE A 525 20.06 10.35 25.28
C PHE A 525 20.03 11.85 25.57
N GLN A 526 20.62 12.30 26.69
CA GLN A 526 20.84 13.71 27.03
C GLN A 526 22.27 14.11 26.66
#